data_AF-A0A2P2IDH5-F1
#
_entry.id   AF-A0A2P2IDH5-F1
#
_cell.length_a   1.000
_cell.length_b   1.000
_cell.length_c   1.000
_cell.angle_alpha   90.00
_cell.angle_beta   90.00
_cell.angle_gamma   90.00
#
_symmetry.space_group_name_H-M   'P 1'
#
loop_
_entity.id
_entity.type
_entity.pdbx_description
1 polymer ?
#
loop_
_entity_poly.entity_id
_entity_poly.type
_entity_poly.pdbx_seq_one_letter_code
_entity_poly.pdbx_strand_id
1 'polypeptide(L)'
;EILKQDINSNAMLSAMPYVGMFVFGILISNIADFMRRKNLVSTVVVRKVANTIAHVGPAICLVSLSFVECDRVATISLLFLAVTLQGGIYTGFMVNHIDIAPNFAGTLCGITNGAAAISAFLAPMTVGALTNGNQTLAQWRKVFYISAALYVADAV
;
A
#
# COMPACT_ATOMS: atom_id res chain seq x y z
N GLU A 1 -18.36 -9.93 7.81
CA GLU A 1 -19.07 -11.05 8.48
C GLU A 1 -18.52 -12.46 8.21
N ILE A 2 -17.44 -12.65 7.44
CA ILE A 2 -17.01 -14.01 7.00
C ILE A 2 -15.95 -14.67 7.91
N LEU A 3 -15.33 -13.97 8.87
CA LEU A 3 -14.51 -14.62 9.90
C LEU A 3 -15.08 -14.40 11.30
N LYS A 4 -15.81 -15.41 11.78
CA LYS A 4 -16.23 -15.57 13.18
C LYS A 4 -15.00 -15.78 14.09
N GLN A 5 -14.28 -14.73 14.45
CA GLN A 5 -13.28 -14.78 15.51
C GLN A 5 -13.51 -13.71 16.57
N ASP A 6 -13.20 -14.12 17.80
CA ASP A 6 -13.20 -13.33 19.03
C ASP A 6 -12.46 -12.01 18.83
N ILE A 7 -13.10 -10.91 19.21
CA ILE A 7 -12.69 -9.53 18.90
C ILE A 7 -11.25 -9.25 19.40
N ASN A 8 -10.82 -9.89 20.48
CA ASN A 8 -9.46 -9.75 21.03
C ASN A 8 -8.37 -10.39 20.16
N SER A 9 -8.62 -11.57 19.55
CA SER A 9 -7.63 -12.21 18.66
C SER A 9 -7.51 -11.46 17.34
N ASN A 10 -8.62 -10.92 16.84
CA ASN A 10 -8.64 -10.08 15.64
C ASN A 10 -7.92 -8.74 15.86
N ALA A 11 -8.01 -8.15 17.06
CA ALA A 11 -7.29 -6.91 17.37
C ALA A 11 -5.77 -7.11 17.30
N MET A 12 -5.25 -8.20 17.88
CA MET A 12 -3.83 -8.51 17.86
C MET A 12 -3.34 -8.89 16.45
N LEU A 13 -4.13 -9.67 15.69
CA LEU A 13 -3.86 -9.99 14.29
C LEU A 13 -3.91 -8.76 13.37
N SER A 14 -4.79 -7.80 13.66
CA SER A 14 -4.91 -6.56 12.89
C SER A 14 -3.82 -5.55 13.24
N ALA A 15 -3.34 -5.54 14.50
CA ALA A 15 -2.27 -4.65 14.94
C ALA A 15 -0.88 -5.07 14.41
N MET A 16 -0.66 -6.37 14.25
CA MET A 16 0.61 -6.94 13.78
C MET A 16 1.15 -6.27 12.49
N PRO A 17 0.38 -6.17 11.38
CA PRO A 17 0.85 -5.53 10.16
C PRO A 17 1.21 -4.04 10.33
N TYR A 18 0.53 -3.30 11.19
CA TYR A 18 0.88 -1.90 11.46
C TYR A 18 2.21 -1.75 12.22
N VAL A 19 2.50 -2.69 13.14
CA VAL A 19 3.82 -2.74 13.80
C VAL A 19 4.90 -3.07 12.78
N GLY A 20 4.64 -4.03 11.88
CA GLY A 20 5.55 -4.35 10.77
C GLY A 20 5.82 -3.15 9.86
N MET A 21 4.76 -2.43 9.47
CA MET A 21 4.81 -1.20 8.69
C MET A 21 5.65 -0.12 9.38
N PHE A 22 5.51 0.07 10.69
CA PHE A 22 6.30 1.03 11.46
C PHE A 22 7.79 0.67 11.47
N VAL A 23 8.12 -0.58 11.77
CA VAL A 23 9.52 -1.06 11.82
C VAL A 23 10.16 -0.97 10.44
N PHE A 24 9.47 -1.44 9.40
CA PHE A 24 9.97 -1.38 8.03
C PHE A 24 10.13 0.05 7.53
N GLY A 25 9.19 0.94 7.87
CA GLY A 25 9.29 2.37 7.59
C GLY A 25 10.55 3.00 8.20
N ILE A 26 10.90 2.65 9.44
CA ILE A 26 12.15 3.12 10.08
C ILE A 26 13.39 2.54 9.37
N LEU A 27 13.38 1.26 9.04
CA LEU A 27 14.52 0.61 8.36
C LEU A 27 14.79 1.21 6.99
N ILE A 28 13.75 1.34 6.16
CA ILE A 28 13.87 1.91 4.81
C ILE A 28 14.26 3.40 4.86
N SER A 29 13.80 4.14 5.87
CA SER A 29 14.23 5.54 6.13
C SER A 29 15.73 5.62 6.45
N ASN A 30 16.21 4.76 7.36
CA ASN A 30 17.62 4.75 7.73
C ASN A 30 18.52 4.34 6.55
N ILE A 31 18.08 3.36 5.75
CA ILE A 31 18.79 2.92 4.54
C ILE A 31 18.83 4.06 3.50
N ALA A 32 17.70 4.76 3.31
CA ALA A 32 17.62 5.92 2.42
C ALA A 32 18.55 7.05 2.85
N ASP A 33 18.55 7.39 4.15
CA ASP A 33 19.44 8.42 4.69
C ASP A 33 20.92 8.00 4.64
N PHE A 34 21.23 6.72 4.85
CA PHE A 34 22.60 6.21 4.71
C PHE A 34 23.10 6.31 3.26
N MET A 35 22.27 5.92 2.28
CA MET A 35 22.60 6.05 0.86
C MET A 35 22.81 7.51 0.44
N ARG A 36 22.00 8.43 0.99
CA ARG A 36 22.17 9.88 0.78
C ARG A 36 23.45 10.41 1.40
N ARG A 37 23.77 10.04 2.65
CA ARG A 37 24.99 10.50 3.34
C ARG A 37 26.27 10.08 2.62
N LYS A 38 26.26 8.93 1.94
CA LYS A 38 27.38 8.46 1.13
C LYS A 38 27.40 9.01 -0.31
N ASN A 39 26.47 9.89 -0.70
CA ASN A 39 26.32 10.42 -2.07
C ASN A 39 26.29 9.32 -3.14
N LEU A 40 25.83 8.12 -2.80
CA LEU A 40 25.82 6.98 -3.74
C LEU A 40 24.71 7.13 -4.80
N VAL A 41 23.61 7.79 -4.44
CA VAL A 41 22.43 7.90 -5.28
C VAL A 41 21.71 9.24 -5.02
N SER A 42 21.15 9.84 -6.07
CA SER A 42 20.34 11.06 -5.95
C SER A 42 19.08 10.81 -5.10
N THR A 43 18.69 11.82 -4.31
CA THR A 43 17.48 11.83 -3.48
C THR A 43 16.23 11.43 -4.26
N VAL A 44 16.15 11.85 -5.53
CA VAL A 44 15.02 11.54 -6.41
C VAL A 44 14.95 10.04 -6.72
N VAL A 45 16.09 9.39 -6.96
CA VAL A 45 16.15 7.97 -7.30
C VAL A 45 15.82 7.11 -6.08
N VAL A 46 16.36 7.45 -4.89
CA VAL A 46 16.04 6.74 -3.65
C VAL A 46 14.54 6.81 -3.34
N ARG A 47 13.92 7.97 -3.53
CA ARG A 47 12.47 8.17 -3.31
C ARG A 47 11.62 7.42 -4.32
N LYS A 48 11.99 7.46 -5.61
CA LYS A 48 11.30 6.69 -6.65
C LYS A 48 11.35 5.19 -6.33
N VAL A 49 12.53 4.65 -6.05
CA VAL A 49 12.70 3.24 -5.71
C VAL A 49 11.90 2.87 -4.46
N ALA A 50 11.90 3.71 -3.42
CA ALA A 50 11.10 3.47 -2.22
C ALA A 50 9.58 3.45 -2.51
N ASN A 51 9.08 4.39 -3.31
CA ASN A 51 7.67 4.43 -3.71
C ASN A 51 7.28 3.22 -4.58
N THR A 52 8.15 2.86 -5.54
CA THR A 52 7.95 1.69 -6.40
C THR A 52 7.91 0.41 -5.57
N ILE A 53 8.83 0.20 -4.63
CA ILE A 53 8.82 -0.97 -3.74
C ILE A 53 7.54 -0.99 -2.88
N ALA A 54 7.13 0.18 -2.37
CA ALA A 54 5.97 0.30 -1.51
C ALA A 54 4.62 0.10 -2.24
N HIS A 55 4.57 0.22 -3.56
CA HIS A 55 3.36 -0.03 -4.37
C HIS A 55 3.40 -1.38 -5.10
N VAL A 56 4.54 -1.74 -5.69
CA VAL A 56 4.72 -3.01 -6.41
C VAL A 56 4.76 -4.19 -5.43
N GLY A 57 5.35 -4.03 -4.25
CA GLY A 57 5.40 -5.06 -3.21
C GLY A 57 4.01 -5.53 -2.78
N PRO A 58 3.11 -4.63 -2.35
CA PRO A 58 1.73 -4.98 -2.05
C PRO A 58 0.95 -5.51 -3.26
N ALA A 59 1.20 -4.99 -4.47
CA ALA A 59 0.53 -5.46 -5.68
C ALA A 59 0.86 -6.93 -5.99
N ILE A 60 2.14 -7.31 -5.92
CA ILE A 60 2.57 -8.70 -6.09
C ILE A 60 1.94 -9.58 -5.02
N CYS A 61 1.95 -9.14 -3.75
CA CYS A 61 1.33 -9.90 -2.66
C CYS A 61 -0.17 -10.10 -2.87
N LEU A 62 -0.90 -9.07 -3.34
CA LEU A 62 -2.33 -9.15 -3.67
C LEU A 62 -2.60 -10.11 -4.82
N VAL A 63 -1.78 -10.09 -5.88
CA VAL A 63 -1.88 -11.04 -6.99
C VAL A 63 -1.60 -12.47 -6.50
N SER A 64 -0.55 -12.69 -5.71
CA SER A 64 -0.26 -14.01 -5.12
C SER A 64 -1.40 -14.50 -4.23
N LEU A 65 -2.02 -13.61 -3.46
CA LEU A 65 -3.16 -13.93 -2.60
C LEU A 65 -4.39 -14.34 -3.41
N SER A 66 -4.57 -13.83 -4.64
CA SER A 66 -5.63 -14.26 -5.56
C SER A 66 -5.49 -15.70 -6.08
N PHE A 67 -4.29 -16.30 -5.94
CA PHE A 67 -4.04 -17.71 -6.30
C PHE A 67 -4.09 -18.65 -5.08
N VAL A 68 -4.00 -18.11 -3.85
CA VAL A 68 -3.98 -18.88 -2.61
C VAL A 68 -5.34 -18.79 -1.94
N GLU A 69 -6.28 -19.63 -2.38
CA GLU A 69 -7.66 -19.63 -1.89
C GLU A 69 -7.88 -20.55 -0.66
N CYS A 70 -6.94 -21.45 -0.35
CA CYS A 70 -7.18 -22.57 0.59
C CYS A 70 -6.26 -22.66 1.82
N ASP A 71 -5.33 -21.72 2.05
CA ASP A 71 -4.44 -21.74 3.22
C ASP A 71 -4.48 -20.43 3.99
N ARG A 72 -5.10 -20.48 5.17
CA ARG A 72 -5.31 -19.32 6.06
C ARG A 72 -4.00 -18.74 6.58
N VAL A 73 -2.98 -19.56 6.82
CA VAL A 73 -1.68 -19.08 7.33
C VAL A 73 -0.95 -18.34 6.21
N ALA A 74 -0.98 -18.89 5.00
CA ALA A 74 -0.41 -18.25 3.82
C ALA A 74 -1.09 -16.90 3.52
N THR A 75 -2.42 -16.81 3.56
CA THR A 75 -3.16 -15.55 3.34
C THR A 75 -2.78 -14.47 4.37
N ILE A 76 -2.71 -14.82 5.66
CA ILE A 76 -2.38 -13.87 6.73
C ILE A 76 -0.93 -13.38 6.59
N SER A 77 0.01 -14.28 6.28
CA SER A 77 1.43 -13.93 6.08
C SER A 77 1.63 -13.01 4.87
N LEU A 78 0.93 -13.24 3.76
CA LEU A 78 0.99 -12.40 2.55
C LEU A 78 0.39 -11.02 2.79
N LEU A 79 -0.74 -10.92 3.51
CA LEU A 79 -1.31 -9.64 3.94
C LEU A 79 -0.36 -8.88 4.87
N PHE A 80 0.26 -9.57 5.82
CA PHE A 80 1.26 -8.97 6.70
C PHE A 80 2.45 -8.41 5.91
N LEU A 81 2.95 -9.18 4.94
CA LEU A 81 4.06 -8.76 4.09
C LEU A 81 3.67 -7.55 3.23
N ALA A 82 2.47 -7.56 2.64
CA ALA A 82 1.94 -6.46 1.83
C ALA A 82 1.88 -5.15 2.63
N VAL A 83 1.27 -5.17 3.83
CA VAL A 83 1.15 -3.96 4.66
C VAL A 83 2.51 -3.50 5.20
N THR A 84 3.40 -4.44 5.52
CA THR A 84 4.77 -4.13 5.95
C THR A 84 5.53 -3.38 4.86
N LEU A 85 5.46 -3.86 3.60
CA LEU A 85 6.10 -3.23 2.44
C LEU A 85 5.51 -1.84 2.14
N GLN A 86 4.22 -1.63 2.41
CA GLN A 86 3.55 -0.33 2.26
C GLN A 86 4.15 0.76 3.20
N GLY A 87 4.87 0.38 4.26
CA GLY A 87 5.58 1.32 5.13
C GLY A 87 6.59 2.22 4.41
N GLY A 88 7.06 1.83 3.22
CA GLY A 88 7.95 2.66 2.38
C GLY A 88 7.30 3.92 1.79
N ILE A 89 5.97 4.05 1.82
CA ILE A 89 5.27 5.26 1.35
C ILE A 89 5.67 6.50 2.16
N TYR A 90 5.94 6.35 3.46
CA TYR A 90 6.34 7.48 4.31
C TYR A 90 7.67 8.10 3.91
N THR A 91 8.61 7.29 3.42
CA THR A 91 9.90 7.76 2.91
C THR A 91 9.83 8.35 1.51
N GLY A 92 8.87 7.90 0.68
CA GLY A 92 8.71 8.34 -0.70
C GLY A 92 7.81 9.58 -0.81
N PHE A 93 6.51 9.42 -0.57
CA PHE A 93 5.47 10.38 -0.92
C PHE A 93 5.37 11.57 0.05
N MET A 94 5.45 11.32 1.36
CA MET A 94 5.26 12.38 2.38
C MET A 94 6.39 13.42 2.34
N VAL A 95 7.62 12.98 2.06
CA VAL A 95 8.78 13.89 1.99
C VAL A 95 8.77 14.69 0.68
N ASN A 96 8.26 14.12 -0.41
CA ASN A 96 8.27 14.73 -1.75
C ASN A 96 7.55 16.09 -1.80
N HIS A 97 6.48 16.28 -1.03
CA HIS A 97 5.75 17.55 -0.95
C HIS A 97 6.60 18.66 -0.29
N ILE A 98 7.38 18.29 0.72
CA ILE A 98 8.27 19.19 1.46
C ILE A 98 9.48 19.56 0.60
N ASP A 99 10.00 18.61 -0.19
CA ASP A 99 11.14 18.87 -1.07
C ASP A 99 10.81 19.75 -2.28
N ILE A 100 9.61 19.59 -2.88
CA ILE A 100 9.22 20.33 -4.08
C ILE A 100 8.85 21.78 -3.75
N ALA A 101 8.11 22.00 -2.65
CA ALA A 101 7.66 23.34 -2.29
C ALA A 101 7.48 23.47 -0.76
N PRO A 102 8.55 23.74 0.00
CA PRO A 102 8.47 23.81 1.47
C PRO A 102 7.50 24.89 1.97
N ASN A 103 7.35 26.00 1.25
CA ASN A 103 6.43 27.09 1.61
C ASN A 103 4.95 26.80 1.27
N PHE A 104 4.67 25.81 0.41
CA PHE A 104 3.32 25.44 -0.03
C PHE A 104 2.98 23.97 0.24
N ALA A 105 3.82 23.26 0.99
CA ALA A 105 3.68 21.83 1.24
C ALA A 105 2.32 21.48 1.86
N GLY A 106 1.80 22.32 2.76
CA GLY A 106 0.48 22.14 3.36
C GLY A 106 -0.67 22.24 2.34
N THR A 107 -0.64 23.23 1.45
CA THR A 107 -1.65 23.40 0.39
C THR A 107 -1.56 22.26 -0.63
N LEU A 108 -0.35 21.88 -1.03
CA LEU A 108 -0.13 20.80 -1.98
C LEU A 108 -0.61 19.45 -1.40
N CYS A 109 -0.32 19.19 -0.12
CA CYS A 109 -0.81 18.01 0.61
C CYS A 109 -2.35 18.02 0.75
N GLY A 110 -2.96 19.19 0.93
CA GLY A 110 -4.41 19.33 0.98
C GLY A 110 -5.09 18.99 -0.35
N ILE A 111 -4.52 19.46 -1.46
CA ILE A 111 -5.04 19.17 -2.81
C ILE A 111 -4.88 17.68 -3.14
N THR A 112 -3.72 17.09 -2.87
CA THR A 112 -3.49 15.66 -3.14
C THR A 112 -4.36 14.77 -2.26
N ASN A 113 -4.56 15.11 -0.99
CA ASN A 113 -5.48 14.38 -0.10
C ASN A 113 -6.94 14.54 -0.55
N GLY A 114 -7.35 15.73 -1.01
CA GLY A 114 -8.68 15.96 -1.58
C GLY A 114 -8.94 15.07 -2.81
N ALA A 115 -7.98 14.99 -3.72
CA ALA A 115 -8.05 14.09 -4.87
C ALA A 115 -8.09 12.61 -4.44
N ALA A 116 -7.28 12.22 -3.46
CA ALA A 116 -7.28 10.88 -2.90
C ALA A 116 -8.62 10.50 -2.27
N ALA A 117 -9.28 11.43 -1.57
CA ALA A 117 -10.59 11.22 -0.96
C ALA A 117 -11.69 10.97 -2.02
N ILE A 118 -11.64 11.67 -3.15
CA ILE A 118 -12.57 11.44 -4.28
C ILE A 118 -12.36 10.04 -4.86
N SER A 119 -11.11 9.64 -5.10
CA SER A 119 -10.78 8.29 -5.56
C SER A 119 -11.20 7.21 -4.57
N ALA A 120 -10.99 7.44 -3.28
CA ALA A 120 -11.39 6.53 -2.21
C ALA A 120 -12.92 6.38 -2.11
N PHE A 121 -13.68 7.42 -2.46
CA PHE A 121 -15.14 7.34 -2.55
C PHE A 121 -15.61 6.55 -3.78
N LEU A 122 -14.93 6.69 -4.92
CA LEU A 122 -15.26 6.00 -6.17
C LEU A 122 -14.88 4.50 -6.17
N ALA A 123 -13.85 4.11 -5.41
CA ALA A 123 -13.36 2.74 -5.34
C ALA A 123 -14.42 1.72 -4.86
N PRO A 124 -15.12 1.92 -3.71
CA PRO A 124 -16.19 1.01 -3.27
C PRO A 124 -17.39 1.00 -4.22
N MET A 125 -17.69 2.13 -4.89
CA MET A 125 -18.80 2.21 -5.85
C MET A 125 -18.54 1.37 -7.10
N THR A 126 -17.32 1.45 -7.63
CA THR A 126 -16.92 0.65 -8.79
C THR A 126 -16.85 -0.83 -8.45
N VAL A 127 -16.29 -1.21 -7.30
CA VAL A 127 -16.31 -2.60 -6.82
C VAL A 127 -17.75 -3.08 -6.60
N GLY A 128 -18.60 -2.27 -5.96
CA GLY A 128 -20.01 -2.58 -5.74
C GLY A 128 -20.79 -2.77 -7.05
N ALA A 129 -20.52 -1.96 -8.08
CA ALA A 129 -21.12 -2.11 -9.40
C ALA A 129 -20.61 -3.37 -10.13
N LEU A 130 -19.33 -3.70 -10.00
CA LEU A 130 -18.72 -4.90 -10.60
C LEU A 130 -19.17 -6.21 -9.95
N THR A 131 -19.58 -6.17 -8.67
CA THR A 131 -19.92 -7.37 -7.88
C THR A 131 -21.43 -7.52 -7.61
N ASN A 132 -22.25 -6.57 -8.08
CA ASN A 132 -23.70 -6.61 -7.91
C ASN A 132 -24.33 -7.66 -8.84
N GLY A 133 -24.79 -8.77 -8.26
CA GLY A 133 -25.60 -9.79 -8.94
C GLY A 133 -24.93 -11.15 -9.18
N ASN A 134 -23.61 -11.30 -9.02
CA ASN A 134 -22.97 -12.62 -9.21
C ASN A 134 -21.58 -12.75 -8.54
N GLN A 135 -21.53 -12.78 -7.20
CA GLN A 135 -20.34 -12.90 -6.31
C GLN A 135 -19.51 -14.18 -6.57
N THR A 136 -18.97 -14.30 -7.78
CA THR A 136 -18.20 -15.42 -8.28
C THR A 136 -16.72 -15.07 -8.24
N LEU A 137 -15.88 -16.06 -8.01
CA LEU A 137 -14.42 -15.94 -8.01
C LEU A 137 -13.87 -15.22 -9.26
N ALA A 138 -14.55 -15.39 -10.41
CA ALA A 138 -14.19 -14.73 -11.66
C ALA A 138 -14.36 -13.19 -11.63
N GLN A 139 -15.39 -12.66 -10.94
CA GLN A 139 -15.56 -11.21 -10.79
C GLN A 139 -14.53 -10.61 -9.83
N TRP A 140 -14.25 -11.28 -8.72
CA TRP A 140 -13.22 -10.87 -7.78
C TRP A 140 -11.83 -10.83 -8.41
N ARG A 141 -11.50 -11.80 -9.29
CA ARG A 141 -10.27 -11.75 -10.09
C ARG A 141 -10.17 -10.49 -10.96
N LYS A 142 -11.27 -10.02 -11.58
CA LYS A 142 -11.27 -8.76 -12.34
C LYS A 142 -10.99 -7.55 -11.44
N VAL A 143 -11.58 -7.52 -10.24
CA VAL A 143 -11.33 -6.47 -9.25
C VAL A 143 -9.85 -6.47 -8.85
N PHE A 144 -9.27 -7.63 -8.56
CA PHE A 144 -7.85 -7.75 -8.23
C PHE A 144 -6.92 -7.30 -9.36
N TYR A 145 -7.24 -7.61 -10.63
CA TYR A 145 -6.47 -7.12 -11.77
C TYR A 145 -6.55 -5.60 -11.94
N ILE A 146 -7.73 -5.01 -11.76
CA ILE A 146 -7.89 -3.54 -11.80
C ILE A 146 -7.10 -2.88 -10.67
N SER A 147 -7.18 -3.41 -9.44
CA SER A 147 -6.38 -2.93 -8.32
C SER A 147 -4.88 -3.05 -8.58
N ALA A 148 -4.41 -4.17 -9.12
CA ALA A 148 -3.01 -4.36 -9.46
C ALA A 148 -2.53 -3.37 -10.53
N ALA A 149 -3.33 -3.13 -11.57
CA ALA A 149 -3.02 -2.14 -12.60
C ALA A 149 -2.92 -0.71 -12.03
N LEU A 150 -3.83 -0.34 -11.12
CA LEU A 150 -3.78 0.94 -10.42
C LEU A 150 -2.52 1.07 -9.55
N TYR A 151 -2.16 0.03 -8.79
CA TYR A 151 -0.94 0.03 -7.99
C TYR A 151 0.33 0.16 -8.84
N VAL A 152 0.38 -0.47 -10.02
CA VAL A 152 1.51 -0.35 -10.95
C VAL A 152 1.56 1.04 -11.58
N ALA A 153 0.42 1.65 -11.88
CA ALA A 153 0.36 3.02 -12.41
C ALA A 153 0.83 4.05 -11.38
N ASP A 154 0.51 3.86 -10.09
CA ASP A 154 0.94 4.75 -8.99
C ASP A 154 2.45 4.64 -8.70
N ALA A 155 3.08 3.51 -9.06
CA ALA A 155 4.49 3.24 -8.78
C ALA A 155 5.50 4.03 -9.64
N VAL A 156 5.06 4.76 -10.68
CA VAL A 156 5.90 5.38 -11.75
C VAL A 156 6.07 6.90 -11.58
#